data_AF-A0A957ZS52-F1
#
_entry.id   AF-A0A957ZS52-F1
#
_cell.length_a   1.000
_cell.length_b   1.000
_cell.length_c   1.000
_cell.angle_alpha   90.00
_cell.angle_beta   90.00
_cell.angle_gamma   90.00
#
_symmetry.space_group_name_H-M   'P 1'
#
loop_
_entity.id
_entity.type
_entity.pdbx_description
1 polymer ?
#
loop_
_entity_poly.entity_id
_entity_poly.type
_entity_poly.pdbx_seq_one_letter_code
_entity_poly.pdbx_strand_id
1 'polypeptide(L)'
;MIVKHPSKRISRSTLINWSIAGFAALILAAAVMMPLVLRAADGGRAVYLPLLQRPPADDEEYYIRHYMPIYIGDIGTRILANARLPINYSVIHTVDVGLVSSATADWEVGDYTGFYPSGDYAVTQRELRGGGGGTSAVQLEGFTAGFFIRSQPPNPEFPYQLAQFYYGFDPAVHPWDYGDDAHLCVDHEAAVPYSDFAGGSINYSYVSLQLRDESTDTLLWFTMTQYDQRPEVLAKGDVVHWWEEAGDAIVIGLYGGEKYSSLLPGSARSTSDTWNDWRYFGFCVSRPQLLQAVEDANNLFDLGLSEDPDDYVMQAIGIGPEMQIEDKDKTGEMAMRLRDVRVYTILDSVE
;
A
#
# COMPACT_ATOMS: atom_id res chain seq x y z
N MET A 1 25.85 23.19 -5.01
CA MET A 1 26.94 22.81 -4.08
C MET A 1 26.71 21.34 -3.75
N ILE A 2 27.41 20.44 -4.43
CA ILE A 2 27.18 18.99 -4.33
C ILE A 2 27.94 18.48 -3.11
N VAL A 3 27.22 18.11 -2.05
CA VAL A 3 27.82 17.43 -0.90
C VAL A 3 27.89 15.94 -1.26
N LYS A 4 29.09 15.48 -1.62
CA LYS A 4 29.38 14.05 -1.74
C LYS A 4 29.35 13.43 -0.34
N HIS A 5 28.39 12.55 -0.07
CA HIS A 5 28.43 11.68 1.09
C HIS A 5 29.58 10.66 0.93
N PRO A 6 30.38 10.40 1.98
CA PRO A 6 31.41 9.37 1.93
C PRO A 6 30.74 7.99 1.92
N SER A 7 31.06 7.18 0.91
CA SER A 7 30.68 5.77 0.84
C SER A 7 31.29 5.00 2.01
N LYS A 8 30.48 4.73 3.04
CA LYS A 8 30.84 3.73 4.05
C LYS A 8 30.58 2.35 3.46
N ARG A 9 31.65 1.69 3.01
CA ARG A 9 31.68 0.23 2.90
C ARG A 9 31.34 -0.36 4.27
N ILE A 10 30.13 -0.91 4.41
CA ILE A 10 29.77 -1.71 5.57
C ILE A 10 30.54 -3.04 5.44
N SER A 11 31.56 -3.23 6.29
CA SER A 11 32.28 -4.48 6.34
C SER A 11 31.37 -5.56 6.94
N ARG A 12 31.05 -6.57 6.13
CA ARG A 12 30.47 -7.85 6.59
C ARG A 12 31.47 -8.57 7.50
N SER A 13 31.49 -8.23 8.78
CA SER A 13 32.16 -9.03 9.82
C SER A 13 31.76 -8.55 11.21
N THR A 14 30.62 -9.01 11.73
CA THR A 14 30.41 -9.42 13.14
C THR A 14 29.05 -10.12 13.20
N LEU A 15 29.00 -11.39 12.81
CA LEU A 15 27.83 -12.26 12.94
C LEU A 15 28.21 -13.38 13.90
N ILE A 16 28.14 -13.12 15.21
CA ILE A 16 28.20 -14.15 16.25
C ILE A 16 27.32 -13.75 17.46
N ASN A 17 26.30 -14.60 17.67
CA ASN A 17 25.62 -14.96 18.93
C ASN A 17 24.98 -13.88 19.80
N TRP A 18 23.65 -13.78 19.71
CA TRP A 18 22.79 -14.02 20.88
C TRP A 18 21.71 -15.05 20.53
N SER A 19 21.78 -16.17 21.24
CA SER A 19 20.97 -17.37 21.13
C SER A 19 19.72 -17.28 22.01
N ILE A 20 18.62 -17.86 21.51
CA ILE A 20 17.78 -18.86 22.19
C ILE A 20 17.67 -18.68 23.73
N ALA A 21 16.62 -18.02 24.18
CA ALA A 21 16.01 -18.23 25.50
C ALA A 21 14.61 -17.60 25.54
N GLY A 22 13.62 -18.36 25.08
CA GLY A 22 12.20 -17.99 25.11
C GLY A 22 11.33 -19.17 24.69
N PHE A 23 11.56 -20.31 25.35
CA PHE A 23 10.98 -21.61 25.05
C PHE A 23 9.57 -21.75 25.66
N ALA A 24 8.64 -22.25 24.85
CA ALA A 24 7.55 -23.19 25.16
C ALA A 24 6.73 -23.03 26.45
N ALA A 25 5.44 -22.72 26.28
CA ALA A 25 4.33 -23.39 26.98
C ALA A 25 2.99 -23.16 26.25
N LEU A 26 2.63 -24.03 25.30
CA LEU A 26 1.39 -24.83 25.36
C LEU A 26 1.31 -25.75 24.13
N ILE A 27 1.29 -27.05 24.40
CA ILE A 27 1.00 -28.13 23.45
C ILE A 27 -0.22 -28.90 24.00
N LEU A 28 -1.05 -29.38 23.07
CA LEU A 28 -2.06 -30.44 23.18
C LEU A 28 -3.46 -30.15 23.79
N ALA A 29 -4.45 -30.00 22.89
CA ALA A 29 -5.80 -30.62 22.88
C ALA A 29 -6.59 -29.92 21.75
N ALA A 30 -7.24 -30.54 20.77
CA ALA A 30 -7.58 -31.93 20.50
C ALA A 30 -7.86 -32.08 18.99
N ALA A 31 -7.41 -33.19 18.41
CA ALA A 31 -8.09 -33.81 17.28
C ALA A 31 -9.28 -34.63 17.82
N VAL A 32 -10.22 -34.98 16.94
CA VAL A 32 -11.49 -35.71 17.17
C VAL A 32 -12.70 -34.78 17.36
N MET A 33 -13.31 -34.36 16.26
CA MET A 33 -14.73 -34.61 15.93
C MET A 33 -15.05 -34.07 14.52
N MET A 34 -14.91 -34.92 13.50
CA MET A 34 -15.93 -34.99 12.45
C MET A 34 -17.11 -35.78 13.03
N PRO A 35 -18.35 -35.43 12.69
CA PRO A 35 -18.97 -36.21 11.63
C PRO A 35 -19.85 -35.42 10.64
N LEU A 36 -19.81 -35.96 9.43
CA LEU A 36 -20.92 -36.18 8.49
C LEU A 36 -21.70 -35.00 7.88
N VAL A 37 -21.47 -34.88 6.58
CA VAL A 37 -22.47 -35.05 5.50
C VAL A 37 -23.71 -34.16 5.57
N LEU A 38 -23.73 -33.15 4.69
CA LEU A 38 -24.89 -32.90 3.85
C LEU A 38 -24.51 -33.18 2.39
N ARG A 39 -25.14 -34.26 1.90
CA ARG A 39 -25.17 -34.70 0.51
C ARG A 39 -25.86 -33.63 -0.34
N ALA A 40 -25.35 -33.46 -1.55
CA ALA A 40 -25.90 -32.62 -2.59
C ALA A 40 -27.42 -32.82 -2.80
N ALA A 41 -28.11 -31.69 -2.99
CA ALA A 41 -29.36 -31.62 -3.74
C ALA A 41 -29.23 -30.44 -4.72
N ASP A 42 -29.04 -30.80 -5.98
CA ASP A 42 -29.59 -30.18 -7.18
C ASP A 42 -29.42 -28.66 -7.42
N GLY A 43 -28.64 -28.35 -8.47
CA GLY A 43 -29.14 -27.44 -9.50
C GLY A 43 -29.03 -25.94 -9.25
N GLY A 44 -27.99 -25.47 -8.57
CA GLY A 44 -27.64 -24.05 -8.51
C GLY A 44 -26.36 -23.78 -9.27
N ARG A 45 -26.44 -23.19 -10.47
CA ARG A 45 -25.28 -22.56 -11.13
C ARG A 45 -24.57 -21.68 -10.10
N ALA A 46 -23.25 -21.83 -9.96
CA ALA A 46 -22.43 -20.76 -9.36
C ALA A 46 -22.63 -19.54 -10.27
N VAL A 47 -23.49 -18.64 -9.81
CA VAL A 47 -23.77 -17.38 -10.46
C VAL A 47 -22.57 -16.49 -10.15
N TYR A 48 -21.55 -16.55 -11.02
CA TYR A 48 -20.59 -15.47 -11.17
C TYR A 48 -21.39 -14.27 -11.71
N LEU A 49 -21.62 -13.27 -10.87
CA LEU A 49 -22.27 -12.01 -11.22
C LEU A 49 -21.40 -10.85 -10.69
N PRO A 50 -21.31 -9.74 -11.43
CA PRO A 50 -20.61 -9.67 -12.71
C PRO A 50 -19.43 -8.70 -12.59
N LEU A 51 -18.33 -9.05 -13.27
CA LEU A 51 -17.40 -8.04 -13.78
C LEU A 51 -18.15 -7.01 -14.64
N LEU A 52 -17.58 -5.81 -14.71
CA LEU A 52 -17.82 -4.71 -15.66
C LEU A 52 -18.63 -3.54 -15.09
N GLN A 53 -17.94 -2.60 -14.46
CA GLN A 53 -17.95 -1.29 -15.09
C GLN A 53 -16.98 -1.38 -16.28
N ARG A 54 -17.59 -1.31 -17.46
CA ARG A 54 -16.97 -1.24 -18.78
C ARG A 54 -15.89 -0.13 -18.76
N PRO A 55 -14.69 -0.33 -19.31
CA PRO A 55 -13.97 0.81 -19.86
C PRO A 55 -14.86 1.48 -20.93
N PRO A 56 -14.62 2.74 -21.30
CA PRO A 56 -15.26 3.30 -22.48
C PRO A 56 -15.03 2.30 -23.63
N ALA A 57 -16.12 1.77 -24.17
CA ALA A 57 -16.07 1.12 -25.46
C ALA A 57 -15.61 2.22 -26.41
N ASP A 58 -14.42 2.10 -26.99
CA ASP A 58 -14.13 2.52 -28.37
C ASP A 58 -12.67 2.29 -28.82
N ASP A 59 -11.73 1.84 -27.97
CA ASP A 59 -10.38 1.44 -28.43
C ASP A 59 -10.01 0.01 -27.99
N GLU A 60 -9.46 -0.79 -28.92
CA GLU A 60 -9.03 -2.18 -28.76
C GLU A 60 -7.75 -2.31 -27.90
N GLU A 61 -7.71 -1.68 -26.72
CA GLU A 61 -6.61 -1.90 -25.78
C GLU A 61 -6.75 -3.28 -25.12
N TYR A 62 -5.72 -4.11 -25.26
CA TYR A 62 -5.63 -5.40 -24.58
C TYR A 62 -5.08 -5.18 -23.17
N TYR A 63 -5.94 -5.42 -22.16
CA TYR A 63 -5.56 -5.37 -20.74
C TYR A 63 -5.51 -6.76 -20.12
N ILE A 64 -4.42 -7.05 -19.41
CA ILE A 64 -4.28 -8.21 -18.53
C ILE A 64 -4.60 -7.75 -17.11
N ARG A 65 -5.77 -8.15 -16.59
CA ARG A 65 -6.18 -7.79 -15.24
C ARG A 65 -5.58 -8.74 -14.21
N HIS A 66 -4.87 -8.18 -13.25
CA HIS A 66 -4.43 -8.92 -12.07
C HIS A 66 -5.55 -8.86 -11.04
N TYR A 67 -6.26 -9.99 -10.86
CA TYR A 67 -7.46 -10.01 -10.03
C TYR A 67 -7.13 -9.83 -8.55
N MET A 68 -7.66 -8.77 -7.96
CA MET A 68 -7.62 -8.50 -6.53
C MET A 68 -9.05 -8.70 -5.97
N PRO A 69 -9.33 -9.80 -5.25
CA PRO A 69 -10.64 -9.99 -4.64
C PRO A 69 -10.83 -9.02 -3.46
N ILE A 70 -11.39 -7.85 -3.74
CA ILE A 70 -11.83 -6.90 -2.72
C ILE A 70 -13.27 -7.28 -2.32
N TYR A 71 -13.42 -8.40 -1.60
CA TYR A 71 -14.67 -8.68 -0.90
C TYR A 71 -14.38 -8.85 0.59
N ILE A 72 -14.80 -7.86 1.35
CA ILE A 72 -14.52 -7.75 2.79
C ILE A 72 -15.86 -7.77 3.53
N GLY A 73 -16.24 -8.96 3.99
CA GLY A 73 -17.50 -9.16 4.74
C GLY A 73 -17.39 -8.90 6.25
N ASP A 74 -16.18 -8.90 6.82
CA ASP A 74 -15.91 -8.56 8.23
C ASP A 74 -14.53 -7.91 8.36
N ILE A 75 -14.50 -6.66 8.79
CA ILE A 75 -13.28 -5.88 9.02
C ILE A 75 -12.35 -6.49 10.09
N GLY A 76 -12.89 -7.20 11.08
CA GLY A 76 -12.11 -7.70 12.23
C GLY A 76 -11.07 -8.75 11.87
N THR A 77 -11.33 -9.54 10.83
CA THR A 77 -10.40 -10.57 10.31
C THR A 77 -9.43 -10.03 9.26
N ARG A 78 -9.52 -8.73 8.95
CA ARG A 78 -8.86 -8.10 7.81
C ARG A 78 -7.84 -7.06 8.20
N ILE A 79 -7.83 -6.61 9.45
CA ILE A 79 -6.80 -5.69 9.94
C ILE A 79 -5.69 -6.52 10.55
N LEU A 80 -4.47 -6.33 10.08
CA LEU A 80 -3.28 -7.02 10.55
C LEU A 80 -2.24 -5.99 10.99
N ALA A 81 -1.85 -6.07 12.26
CA ALA A 81 -0.80 -5.22 12.84
C ALA A 81 0.48 -6.03 13.00
N ASN A 82 1.60 -5.52 12.47
CA ASN A 82 2.96 -6.05 12.68
C ASN A 82 3.08 -7.58 12.52
N ALA A 83 2.32 -8.16 11.60
CA ALA A 83 2.23 -9.59 11.38
C ALA A 83 2.68 -9.95 9.96
N ARG A 84 3.00 -11.23 9.74
CA ARG A 84 3.21 -11.74 8.39
C ARG A 84 1.93 -11.54 7.58
N LEU A 85 2.03 -10.76 6.50
CA LEU A 85 0.89 -10.42 5.68
C LEU A 85 0.50 -11.61 4.80
N PRO A 86 -0.81 -11.89 4.65
CA PRO A 86 -1.28 -12.94 3.78
C PRO A 86 -1.08 -12.54 2.32
N ILE A 87 -0.82 -13.55 1.51
CA ILE A 87 -0.76 -13.48 0.05
C ILE A 87 -2.13 -13.85 -0.54
N ASN A 88 -2.45 -13.28 -1.69
CA ASN A 88 -3.73 -13.43 -2.40
C ASN A 88 -4.96 -13.02 -1.60
N TYR A 89 -4.79 -12.08 -0.67
CA TYR A 89 -5.85 -11.68 0.24
C TYR A 89 -5.72 -10.19 0.60
N SER A 90 -6.77 -9.42 0.33
CA SER A 90 -6.82 -8.01 0.73
C SER A 90 -6.96 -7.87 2.23
N VAL A 91 -6.10 -7.04 2.81
CA VAL A 91 -6.07 -6.70 4.24
C VAL A 91 -5.84 -5.21 4.43
N ILE A 92 -6.12 -4.73 5.63
CA ILE A 92 -5.62 -3.46 6.13
C ILE A 92 -4.36 -3.75 6.96
N HIS A 93 -3.22 -3.31 6.45
CA HIS A 93 -1.96 -3.39 7.16
C HIS A 93 -1.74 -2.13 7.98
N THR A 94 -1.33 -2.27 9.23
CA THR A 94 -1.10 -1.16 10.14
C THR A 94 0.28 -1.27 10.80
N VAL A 95 1.01 -0.15 10.87
CA VAL A 95 2.31 -0.06 11.57
C VAL A 95 2.26 1.11 12.54
N ASP A 96 2.68 0.86 13.78
CA ASP A 96 2.82 1.82 14.90
C ASP A 96 1.59 2.71 15.22
N VAL A 97 0.40 2.34 14.72
CA VAL A 97 -0.88 3.03 15.00
C VAL A 97 -1.74 2.34 16.08
N GLY A 98 -1.18 1.31 16.72
CA GLY A 98 -1.81 0.50 17.76
C GLY A 98 -2.01 -0.97 17.36
N LEU A 99 -2.45 -1.80 18.33
CA LEU A 99 -2.88 -3.18 18.09
C LEU A 99 -4.37 -3.18 17.77
N VAL A 100 -4.76 -3.83 16.67
CA VAL A 100 -6.17 -4.02 16.26
C VAL A 100 -7.00 -4.40 17.48
N SER A 101 -7.82 -3.46 17.93
CA SER A 101 -8.63 -3.71 19.10
C SER A 101 -9.82 -4.57 18.69
N SER A 102 -10.30 -5.42 19.59
CA SER A 102 -11.62 -6.05 19.42
C SER A 102 -12.77 -5.05 19.58
N ALA A 103 -12.47 -3.77 19.86
CA ALA A 103 -13.46 -2.74 20.10
C ALA A 103 -13.97 -2.17 18.78
N THR A 104 -15.29 -2.08 18.69
CA THR A 104 -15.94 -1.20 17.71
C THR A 104 -15.67 0.23 18.14
N ALA A 105 -15.30 1.10 17.20
CA ALA A 105 -15.22 2.53 17.49
C ALA A 105 -16.61 3.03 17.85
N ASP A 106 -16.72 3.65 19.02
CA ASP A 106 -17.96 4.18 19.60
C ASP A 106 -18.29 5.61 19.13
N TRP A 107 -17.56 6.07 18.11
CA TRP A 107 -17.65 7.40 17.51
C TRP A 107 -17.71 7.30 15.98
N GLU A 108 -18.13 8.37 15.32
CA GLU A 108 -18.35 8.43 13.87
C GLU A 108 -17.03 8.68 13.13
N VAL A 109 -16.35 7.63 12.65
CA VAL A 109 -15.10 7.80 11.88
C VAL A 109 -15.36 8.49 10.54
N GLY A 110 -16.60 8.39 10.03
CA GLY A 110 -17.05 9.06 8.81
C GLY A 110 -16.97 10.59 8.89
N ASP A 111 -17.01 11.18 10.09
CA ASP A 111 -16.85 12.62 10.29
C ASP A 111 -15.46 13.11 9.85
N TYR A 112 -14.45 12.23 9.86
CA TYR A 112 -13.07 12.53 9.44
C TYR A 112 -12.77 11.99 8.05
N THR A 113 -13.14 10.73 7.77
CA THR A 113 -12.84 10.08 6.48
C THR A 113 -13.80 10.50 5.37
N GLY A 114 -14.92 11.12 5.71
CA GLY A 114 -16.05 11.38 4.82
C GLY A 114 -16.79 10.12 4.38
N PHE A 115 -16.36 8.92 4.77
CA PHE A 115 -16.95 7.65 4.40
C PHE A 115 -17.88 7.13 5.49
N TYR A 116 -19.14 6.88 5.12
CA TYR A 116 -20.19 6.44 6.03
C TYR A 116 -20.71 5.08 5.56
N PRO A 117 -20.14 3.96 6.04
CA PRO A 117 -20.65 2.63 5.76
C PRO A 117 -22.15 2.51 6.10
N SER A 118 -22.93 1.84 5.26
CA SER A 118 -24.35 1.59 5.51
C SER A 118 -24.61 0.44 6.49
N GLY A 119 -23.65 -0.47 6.64
CA GLY A 119 -23.69 -1.60 7.56
C GLY A 119 -23.44 -1.22 9.03
N ASP A 120 -23.74 -2.16 9.93
CA ASP A 120 -23.51 -2.01 11.37
C ASP A 120 -22.04 -1.68 11.67
N TYR A 121 -21.78 -0.63 12.47
CA TYR A 121 -20.42 -0.23 12.87
C TYR A 121 -19.66 -1.37 13.54
N ALA A 122 -20.38 -2.28 14.22
CA ALA A 122 -19.80 -3.49 14.77
C ALA A 122 -19.19 -4.43 13.72
N VAL A 123 -19.40 -4.23 12.42
CA VAL A 123 -18.76 -4.99 11.33
C VAL A 123 -18.06 -4.12 10.29
N THR A 124 -18.35 -2.83 10.23
CA THR A 124 -17.78 -1.91 9.22
C THR A 124 -16.70 -0.99 9.77
N GLN A 125 -16.51 -0.90 11.09
CA GLN A 125 -15.56 0.04 11.71
C GLN A 125 -14.81 -0.57 12.90
N ARG A 126 -13.51 -0.25 13.04
CA ARG A 126 -12.66 -0.72 14.16
C ARG A 126 -11.70 0.35 14.64
N GLU A 127 -11.51 0.40 15.96
CA GLU A 127 -10.38 1.13 16.55
C GLU A 127 -9.11 0.29 16.45
N LEU A 128 -8.01 0.95 16.06
CA LEU A 128 -6.67 0.34 16.06
C LEU A 128 -6.02 0.38 17.44
N ARG A 129 -6.66 1.01 18.44
CA ARG A 129 -6.25 1.00 19.83
C ARG A 129 -7.49 1.09 20.70
N GLY A 130 -7.74 0.10 21.56
CA GLY A 130 -8.90 0.14 22.45
C GLY A 130 -8.75 1.29 23.46
N GLY A 131 -9.82 2.06 23.67
CA GLY A 131 -9.79 3.16 24.64
C GLY A 131 -10.97 4.12 24.61
N GLY A 132 -11.82 4.06 23.57
CA GLY A 132 -12.95 4.98 23.37
C GLY A 132 -12.51 6.32 22.79
N GLY A 133 -13.35 6.87 21.91
CA GLY A 133 -13.32 8.26 21.42
C GLY A 133 -11.98 8.78 20.85
N GLY A 134 -11.75 8.56 19.57
CA GLY A 134 -10.73 9.29 18.79
C GLY A 134 -9.33 8.67 18.78
N THR A 135 -9.18 7.35 18.85
CA THR A 135 -7.92 6.71 18.44
C THR A 135 -7.83 6.61 16.92
N SER A 136 -6.72 6.10 16.39
CA SER A 136 -6.70 5.64 14.99
C SER A 136 -7.80 4.59 14.75
N ALA A 137 -8.44 4.65 13.59
CA ALA A 137 -9.56 3.79 13.25
C ALA A 137 -9.62 3.52 11.74
N VAL A 138 -10.29 2.45 11.37
CA VAL A 138 -10.48 2.05 9.97
C VAL A 138 -11.93 1.66 9.73
N GLN A 139 -12.40 1.91 8.51
CA GLN A 139 -13.73 1.60 8.04
C GLN A 139 -13.65 0.78 6.74
N LEU A 140 -14.55 -0.18 6.54
CA LEU A 140 -14.64 -1.00 5.32
C LEU A 140 -16.10 -1.30 4.97
N GLU A 141 -16.48 -1.10 3.71
CA GLU A 141 -17.72 -1.62 3.12
C GLU A 141 -17.59 -1.78 1.61
N GLY A 142 -17.89 -2.98 1.11
CA GLY A 142 -17.75 -3.30 -0.32
C GLY A 142 -16.33 -3.08 -0.82
N PHE A 143 -16.17 -2.16 -1.78
CA PHE A 143 -14.90 -1.78 -2.39
C PHE A 143 -14.25 -0.55 -1.75
N THR A 144 -14.82 -0.01 -0.67
CA THR A 144 -14.37 1.25 -0.06
C THR A 144 -13.71 1.00 1.29
N ALA A 145 -12.58 1.67 1.52
CA ALA A 145 -11.89 1.72 2.79
C ALA A 145 -11.71 3.16 3.27
N GLY A 146 -11.90 3.38 4.57
CA GLY A 146 -11.62 4.63 5.27
C GLY A 146 -10.54 4.41 6.31
N PHE A 147 -9.66 5.39 6.47
CA PHE A 147 -8.52 5.37 7.38
C PHE A 147 -8.50 6.69 8.13
N PHE A 148 -8.47 6.62 9.45
CA PHE A 148 -8.15 7.75 10.31
C PHE A 148 -6.96 7.37 11.17
N ILE A 149 -5.88 8.12 11.05
CA ILE A 149 -4.69 7.95 11.87
C ILE A 149 -4.59 9.16 12.79
N ARG A 150 -4.56 8.91 14.09
CA ARG A 150 -4.14 9.89 15.11
C ARG A 150 -2.78 9.48 15.64
N SER A 151 -1.85 10.42 15.60
CA SER A 151 -0.46 10.20 16.00
C SER A 151 -0.39 9.62 17.41
N GLN A 152 0.44 8.61 17.56
CA GLN A 152 0.87 8.09 18.85
C GLN A 152 2.28 8.62 19.16
N PRO A 153 2.74 8.54 20.43
CA PRO A 153 4.16 8.74 20.72
C PRO A 153 4.99 7.86 19.79
N PRO A 154 5.98 8.42 19.07
CA PRO A 154 6.69 7.71 18.03
C PRO A 154 7.49 6.57 18.61
N ASN A 155 7.55 5.46 17.88
CA ASN A 155 8.60 4.49 18.07
C ASN A 155 9.95 5.12 17.61
N PRO A 156 10.94 5.28 18.50
CA PRO A 156 12.23 5.87 18.12
C PRO A 156 13.03 5.03 17.12
N GLU A 157 12.70 3.75 16.94
CA GLU A 157 13.32 2.87 15.93
C GLU A 157 12.59 2.95 14.58
N PHE A 158 11.35 3.43 14.56
CA PHE A 158 10.54 3.52 13.35
C PHE A 158 9.53 4.68 13.48
N PRO A 159 9.88 5.91 13.05
CA PRO A 159 9.08 7.10 13.29
C PRO A 159 7.83 7.21 12.40
N TYR A 160 7.42 6.11 11.75
CA TYR A 160 6.34 6.08 10.77
C TYR A 160 5.13 5.33 11.32
N GLN A 161 3.96 5.93 11.12
CA GLN A 161 2.67 5.42 11.52
C GLN A 161 1.77 5.34 10.29
N LEU A 162 1.32 4.14 9.95
CA LEU A 162 0.54 3.93 8.72
C LEU A 162 -0.62 2.99 8.93
N ALA A 163 -1.64 3.17 8.10
CA ALA A 163 -2.75 2.25 7.92
C ALA A 163 -3.06 2.21 6.43
N GLN A 164 -2.88 1.06 5.78
CA GLN A 164 -2.99 0.95 4.33
C GLN A 164 -3.80 -0.27 3.91
N PHE A 165 -4.53 -0.14 2.81
CA PHE A 165 -4.94 -1.28 2.04
C PHE A 165 -3.68 -2.00 1.53
N TYR A 166 -3.62 -3.31 1.70
CA TYR A 166 -2.49 -4.13 1.26
C TYR A 166 -2.97 -5.39 0.56
N TYR A 167 -2.23 -5.77 -0.48
CA TYR A 167 -2.39 -7.05 -1.17
C TYR A 167 -1.03 -7.59 -1.60
N GLY A 168 -0.69 -8.81 -1.16
CA GLY A 168 0.45 -9.57 -1.66
C GLY A 168 0.03 -10.51 -2.79
N PHE A 169 0.84 -10.63 -3.83
CA PHE A 169 0.61 -11.49 -4.99
C PHE A 169 1.36 -12.82 -4.82
N ASP A 170 0.67 -13.95 -5.03
CA ASP A 170 1.30 -15.27 -5.17
C ASP A 170 0.59 -16.14 -6.24
N PRO A 171 1.22 -16.45 -7.38
CA PRO A 171 2.57 -16.05 -7.75
C PRO A 171 2.70 -14.53 -7.87
N ALA A 172 3.94 -14.04 -7.74
CA ALA A 172 4.24 -12.64 -8.02
C ALA A 172 3.84 -12.30 -9.47
N VAL A 173 3.49 -11.04 -9.70
CA VAL A 173 3.10 -10.57 -11.03
C VAL A 173 4.36 -10.19 -11.81
N HIS A 174 4.46 -10.64 -13.06
CA HIS A 174 5.49 -10.25 -14.00
C HIS A 174 4.89 -9.26 -15.01
N PRO A 175 4.93 -7.94 -14.76
CA PRO A 175 4.19 -6.99 -15.57
C PRO A 175 4.80 -6.78 -16.94
N TRP A 176 6.12 -6.98 -17.07
CA TRP A 176 6.88 -6.64 -18.27
C TRP A 176 7.17 -7.83 -19.18
N ASP A 177 6.94 -9.08 -18.76
CA ASP A 177 7.09 -10.31 -19.57
C ASP A 177 6.26 -10.34 -20.86
N TYR A 178 5.31 -9.42 -21.02
CA TYR A 178 4.38 -9.39 -22.14
C TYR A 178 4.89 -8.64 -23.37
N GLY A 179 6.15 -8.17 -23.36
CA GLY A 179 6.81 -7.52 -24.49
C GLY A 179 7.20 -6.07 -24.22
N ASP A 180 7.83 -5.44 -25.22
CA ASP A 180 8.44 -4.11 -25.08
C ASP A 180 7.42 -3.00 -24.78
N ASP A 181 6.18 -3.20 -25.22
CA ASP A 181 5.05 -2.27 -25.06
C ASP A 181 4.22 -2.55 -23.79
N ALA A 182 4.76 -3.31 -22.83
CA ALA A 182 4.06 -3.63 -21.59
C ALA A 182 4.18 -2.51 -20.54
N HIS A 183 3.04 -2.14 -19.95
CA HIS A 183 2.94 -1.12 -18.90
C HIS A 183 2.26 -1.69 -17.65
N LEU A 184 2.92 -1.62 -16.48
CA LEU A 184 2.26 -1.87 -15.20
C LEU A 184 1.43 -0.66 -14.81
N CYS A 185 0.12 -0.81 -14.73
CA CYS A 185 -0.81 0.26 -14.40
C CYS A 185 -1.52 0.00 -13.07
N VAL A 186 -1.71 1.08 -12.33
CA VAL A 186 -2.48 1.10 -11.08
C VAL A 186 -3.43 2.27 -11.13
N ASP A 187 -4.67 2.02 -10.73
CA ASP A 187 -5.65 3.07 -10.58
C ASP A 187 -6.57 2.84 -9.37
N HIS A 188 -7.13 3.93 -8.86
CA HIS A 188 -8.10 3.95 -7.77
C HIS A 188 -8.79 5.31 -7.69
N GLU A 189 -9.81 5.42 -6.84
CA GLU A 189 -10.33 6.71 -6.40
C GLU A 189 -9.96 6.96 -4.94
N ALA A 190 -9.60 8.20 -4.60
CA ALA A 190 -9.24 8.58 -3.24
C ALA A 190 -9.77 9.97 -2.84
N ALA A 191 -9.92 10.15 -1.53
CA ALA A 191 -10.06 11.45 -0.88
C ALA A 191 -9.15 11.54 0.34
N VAL A 192 -8.58 12.72 0.60
CA VAL A 192 -7.88 13.06 1.85
C VAL A 192 -8.63 14.23 2.48
N PRO A 193 -9.73 13.98 3.21
CA PRO A 193 -10.63 15.04 3.67
C PRO A 193 -10.04 15.86 4.81
N TYR A 194 -9.13 15.25 5.56
CA TYR A 194 -8.60 15.82 6.78
C TYR A 194 -7.12 15.50 6.95
N SER A 195 -6.36 16.52 7.32
CA SER A 195 -4.95 16.41 7.67
C SER A 195 -4.64 17.57 8.61
N ASP A 196 -4.27 17.26 9.85
CA ASP A 196 -3.79 18.19 10.84
C ASP A 196 -2.34 17.85 11.21
N PHE A 197 -1.50 18.87 11.11
CA PHE A 197 -0.07 18.83 11.36
C PHE A 197 0.33 19.89 12.38
N ALA A 198 -0.62 20.49 13.11
CA ALA A 198 -0.36 21.54 14.08
C ALA A 198 0.64 21.11 15.17
N GLY A 199 0.78 19.81 15.41
CA GLY A 199 1.80 19.26 16.30
C GLY A 199 3.14 18.93 15.64
N GLY A 200 3.34 19.15 14.34
CA GLY A 200 4.62 18.94 13.65
C GLY A 200 4.83 17.55 13.04
N SER A 201 3.76 16.76 12.91
CA SER A 201 3.76 15.55 12.09
C SER A 201 4.01 15.86 10.62
N ILE A 202 4.43 14.83 9.86
CA ILE A 202 4.51 14.89 8.40
C ILE A 202 3.52 13.87 7.83
N ASN A 203 2.43 14.37 7.27
CA ASN A 203 1.34 13.55 6.74
C ASN A 203 1.44 13.45 5.22
N TYR A 204 1.34 12.23 4.70
CA TYR A 204 1.33 11.96 3.28
C TYR A 204 0.53 10.70 2.96
N SER A 205 0.20 10.53 1.70
CA SER A 205 -0.45 9.32 1.22
C SER A 205 0.07 8.97 -0.16
N TYR A 206 0.20 7.67 -0.39
CA TYR A 206 0.80 7.13 -1.59
C TYR A 206 0.21 5.78 -1.97
N VAL A 207 0.50 5.38 -3.20
CA VAL A 207 0.52 3.98 -3.65
C VAL A 207 1.97 3.52 -3.58
N SER A 208 2.24 2.35 -3.01
CA SER A 208 3.58 1.76 -3.00
C SER A 208 3.52 0.35 -3.57
N LEU A 209 4.38 0.09 -4.54
CA LEU A 209 4.57 -1.22 -5.17
C LEU A 209 5.87 -1.80 -4.65
N GLN A 210 5.81 -3.03 -4.16
CA GLN A 210 7.00 -3.79 -3.80
C GLN A 210 7.47 -4.55 -5.04
N LEU A 211 8.49 -4.02 -5.71
CA LEU A 211 9.15 -4.68 -6.83
C LEU A 211 10.36 -5.46 -6.30
N ARG A 212 10.55 -6.66 -6.80
CA ARG A 212 11.75 -7.48 -6.52
C ARG A 212 12.46 -7.76 -7.83
N ASP A 213 13.74 -7.45 -7.86
CA ASP A 213 14.67 -7.93 -8.88
C ASP A 213 15.03 -9.37 -8.52
N GLU A 214 14.54 -10.33 -9.30
CA GLU A 214 14.77 -11.76 -9.07
C GLU A 214 16.21 -12.18 -9.36
N SER A 215 16.94 -11.42 -10.19
CA SER A 215 18.34 -11.72 -10.53
C SER A 215 19.30 -11.43 -9.38
N THR A 216 19.00 -10.40 -8.58
CA THR A 216 19.83 -9.97 -7.45
C THR A 216 19.21 -10.24 -6.07
N ASP A 217 17.93 -10.63 -6.03
CA ASP A 217 17.14 -10.74 -4.80
C ASP A 217 17.04 -9.41 -4.03
N THR A 218 17.02 -8.29 -4.76
CA THR A 218 16.95 -6.94 -4.18
C THR A 218 15.55 -6.37 -4.29
N LEU A 219 15.09 -5.71 -3.22
CA LEU A 219 13.82 -4.99 -3.21
C LEU A 219 13.99 -3.56 -3.70
N LEU A 220 13.03 -3.11 -4.49
CA LEU A 220 12.86 -1.73 -4.91
C LEU A 220 11.43 -1.29 -4.60
N TRP A 221 11.28 -0.32 -3.71
CA TRP A 221 9.97 0.26 -3.42
C TRP A 221 9.65 1.32 -4.46
N PHE A 222 8.53 1.17 -5.16
CA PHE A 222 8.08 2.11 -6.16
C PHE A 222 6.83 2.83 -5.68
N THR A 223 6.99 4.08 -5.25
CA THR A 223 5.97 4.83 -4.51
C THR A 223 5.47 6.04 -5.30
N MET A 224 4.16 6.12 -5.54
CA MET A 224 3.49 7.24 -6.18
C MET A 224 2.71 8.07 -5.16
N THR A 225 3.17 9.30 -4.93
CA THR A 225 2.63 10.19 -3.90
C THR A 225 1.38 10.92 -4.39
N GLN A 226 0.21 10.66 -3.79
CA GLN A 226 -1.03 11.37 -4.12
C GLN A 226 -1.21 12.65 -3.29
N TYR A 227 -0.78 12.62 -2.03
CA TYR A 227 -0.84 13.74 -1.10
C TYR A 227 0.45 13.84 -0.30
N ASP A 228 1.02 15.02 -0.20
CA ASP A 228 2.08 15.33 0.76
C ASP A 228 1.85 16.74 1.26
N GLN A 229 1.72 16.91 2.57
CA GLN A 229 1.47 18.23 3.16
C GLN A 229 2.59 19.24 2.89
N ARG A 230 3.77 18.79 2.46
CA ARG A 230 4.96 19.60 2.18
C ARG A 230 5.00 20.01 0.70
N PRO A 231 4.49 21.19 0.32
CA PRO A 231 4.50 21.61 -1.09
C PRO A 231 5.91 21.69 -1.67
N GLU A 232 6.93 21.94 -0.86
CA GLU A 232 8.34 21.94 -1.28
C GLU A 232 8.88 20.55 -1.64
N VAL A 233 8.29 19.46 -1.12
CA VAL A 233 8.62 18.10 -1.54
C VAL A 233 8.02 17.82 -2.90
N LEU A 234 6.76 18.20 -3.11
CA LEU A 234 6.09 18.08 -4.42
C LEU A 234 6.82 18.91 -5.50
N ALA A 235 7.38 20.07 -5.13
CA ALA A 235 8.15 20.91 -6.04
C ALA A 235 9.50 20.29 -6.49
N LYS A 236 10.03 19.27 -5.77
CA LYS A 236 11.26 18.58 -6.18
C LYS A 236 11.05 17.61 -7.34
N GLY A 237 9.81 17.20 -7.60
CA GLY A 237 9.50 16.20 -8.61
C GLY A 237 9.90 14.79 -8.17
N ASP A 238 10.04 13.92 -9.17
CA ASP A 238 10.37 12.51 -9.00
C ASP A 238 11.83 12.31 -8.54
N VAL A 239 12.04 11.51 -7.49
CA VAL A 239 13.36 11.29 -6.86
C VAL A 239 13.56 9.83 -6.47
N VAL A 240 14.82 9.41 -6.33
CA VAL A 240 15.16 8.17 -5.61
C VAL A 240 15.74 8.55 -4.25
N HIS A 241 15.32 7.83 -3.22
CA HIS A 241 15.74 8.03 -1.83
C HIS A 241 16.20 6.71 -1.22
N TRP A 242 17.07 6.80 -0.22
CA TRP A 242 17.51 5.64 0.55
C TRP A 242 16.72 5.57 1.85
N TRP A 243 16.00 4.48 2.07
CA TRP A 243 15.23 4.26 3.28
C TRP A 243 16.07 3.52 4.30
N GLU A 244 16.71 4.27 5.19
CA GLU A 244 17.67 3.75 6.17
C GLU A 244 17.08 2.67 7.07
N GLU A 245 15.81 2.80 7.47
CA GLU A 245 15.13 1.87 8.36
C GLU A 245 14.86 0.50 7.70
N ALA A 246 14.54 0.49 6.41
CA ALA A 246 14.34 -0.76 5.65
C ALA A 246 15.64 -1.30 5.04
N GLY A 247 16.64 -0.44 4.83
CA GLY A 247 17.86 -0.79 4.10
C GLY A 247 17.61 -0.98 2.60
N ASP A 248 16.59 -0.32 2.06
CA ASP A 248 16.16 -0.44 0.67
C ASP A 248 16.17 0.93 -0.02
N ALA A 249 16.25 0.92 -1.35
CA ALA A 249 15.97 2.12 -2.14
C ALA A 249 14.47 2.27 -2.40
N ILE A 250 14.02 3.53 -2.36
CA ILE A 250 12.66 3.92 -2.70
C ILE A 250 12.70 4.89 -3.87
N VAL A 251 11.99 4.54 -4.94
CA VAL A 251 11.63 5.43 -6.04
C VAL A 251 10.37 6.18 -5.61
N ILE A 252 10.45 7.50 -5.52
CA ILE A 252 9.33 8.36 -5.16
C ILE A 252 8.94 9.15 -6.42
N GLY A 253 7.82 8.77 -7.02
CA GLY A 253 7.17 9.50 -8.10
C GLY A 253 6.00 10.35 -7.62
N LEU A 254 5.66 11.35 -8.42
CA LEU A 254 4.48 12.19 -8.27
C LEU A 254 3.48 11.92 -9.39
N TYR A 255 2.19 11.97 -9.08
CA TYR A 255 1.14 12.00 -10.10
C TYR A 255 1.31 13.27 -10.94
N GLY A 256 1.86 13.09 -12.14
CA GLY A 256 2.20 14.15 -13.08
C GLY A 256 3.68 14.61 -13.07
N GLY A 257 4.59 13.88 -12.41
CA GLY A 257 6.05 14.10 -12.46
C GLY A 257 6.74 13.50 -13.69
N GLU A 258 6.11 12.51 -14.32
CA GLU A 258 6.42 11.93 -15.65
C GLU A 258 7.79 11.24 -15.82
N LYS A 259 8.68 11.27 -14.82
CA LYS A 259 10.02 10.68 -14.94
C LYS A 259 9.99 9.16 -14.81
N TYR A 260 9.31 8.65 -13.78
CA TYR A 260 9.24 7.21 -13.52
C TYR A 260 7.85 6.61 -13.82
N SER A 261 6.86 7.43 -14.16
CA SER A 261 5.53 6.93 -14.48
C SER A 261 4.79 7.90 -15.39
N SER A 262 3.86 7.38 -16.20
CA SER A 262 2.94 8.20 -16.99
C SER A 262 1.60 8.30 -16.29
N LEU A 263 0.97 9.47 -16.35
CA LEU A 263 -0.34 9.70 -15.77
C LEU A 263 -1.44 9.13 -16.68
N LEU A 264 -2.39 8.37 -16.13
CA LEU A 264 -3.55 7.90 -16.89
C LEU A 264 -4.50 9.07 -17.23
N PRO A 265 -5.23 9.00 -18.36
CA PRO A 265 -6.20 10.03 -18.73
C PRO A 265 -7.22 10.31 -17.61
N GLY A 266 -7.42 11.61 -17.31
CA GLY A 266 -8.37 12.05 -16.28
C GLY A 266 -7.87 11.91 -14.83
N SER A 267 -6.67 11.38 -14.59
CA SER A 267 -6.12 11.30 -13.24
C SER A 267 -5.84 12.69 -12.67
N ALA A 268 -6.09 12.85 -11.38
CA ALA A 268 -5.62 13.96 -10.58
C ALA A 268 -4.09 13.95 -10.46
N ARG A 269 -3.53 15.11 -10.10
CA ARG A 269 -2.11 15.31 -9.81
C ARG A 269 -1.87 15.33 -8.30
N SER A 270 -0.63 15.09 -7.89
CA SER A 270 -0.21 15.21 -6.49
C SER A 270 -0.50 16.61 -5.96
N THR A 271 -0.92 16.70 -4.70
CA THR A 271 -1.29 17.98 -4.08
C THR A 271 -0.93 18.01 -2.59
N SER A 272 -0.76 19.21 -2.05
CA SER A 272 -0.63 19.45 -0.61
C SER A 272 -1.94 19.89 0.05
N ASP A 273 -2.97 20.19 -0.75
CA ASP A 273 -4.29 20.59 -0.27
C ASP A 273 -5.16 19.36 -0.05
N THR A 274 -5.88 19.33 1.07
CA THR A 274 -6.90 18.30 1.35
C THR A 274 -8.10 18.44 0.41
N TRP A 275 -8.84 17.35 0.23
CA TRP A 275 -10.04 17.34 -0.59
C TRP A 275 -11.05 16.29 -0.13
N ASN A 276 -12.33 16.61 -0.29
CA ASN A 276 -13.42 15.77 0.21
C ASN A 276 -14.11 14.97 -0.90
N ASP A 277 -14.03 15.38 -2.16
CA ASP A 277 -14.62 14.67 -3.28
C ASP A 277 -13.79 13.45 -3.69
N TRP A 278 -14.40 12.51 -4.41
CA TRP A 278 -13.65 11.39 -5.01
C TRP A 278 -12.84 11.92 -6.19
N ARG A 279 -11.53 11.73 -6.14
CA ARG A 279 -10.64 12.00 -7.27
C ARG A 279 -10.06 10.71 -7.78
N TYR A 280 -10.06 10.57 -9.09
CA TYR A 280 -9.41 9.46 -9.78
C TYR A 280 -7.90 9.66 -9.77
N PHE A 281 -7.16 8.64 -9.37
CA PHE A 281 -5.71 8.59 -9.42
C PHE A 281 -5.31 7.36 -10.22
N GLY A 282 -4.57 7.55 -11.31
CA GLY A 282 -4.12 6.46 -12.16
C GLY A 282 -2.77 6.76 -12.77
N PHE A 283 -1.89 5.77 -12.77
CA PHE A 283 -0.57 5.86 -13.41
C PHE A 283 -0.17 4.52 -14.05
N CYS A 284 0.78 4.58 -14.96
CA CYS A 284 1.42 3.43 -15.57
C CYS A 284 2.94 3.56 -15.53
N VAL A 285 3.64 2.43 -15.43
CA VAL A 285 5.10 2.33 -15.48
C VAL A 285 5.48 1.49 -16.69
N SER A 286 6.02 2.14 -17.71
CA SER A 286 6.58 1.47 -18.90
C SER A 286 7.94 0.82 -18.58
N ARG A 287 8.41 -0.07 -19.45
CA ARG A 287 9.78 -0.61 -19.38
C ARG A 287 10.85 0.50 -19.31
N PRO A 288 10.87 1.52 -20.21
CA PRO A 288 11.83 2.62 -20.10
C PRO A 288 11.77 3.38 -18.77
N GLN A 289 10.58 3.56 -18.21
CA GLN A 289 10.40 4.28 -16.95
C GLN A 289 10.90 3.48 -15.75
N LEU A 290 10.68 2.16 -15.73
CA LEU A 290 11.30 1.25 -14.75
C LEU A 290 12.82 1.34 -14.84
N LEU A 291 13.38 1.21 -16.04
CA LEU A 291 14.83 1.25 -16.24
C LEU A 291 15.44 2.60 -15.86
N GLN A 292 14.72 3.70 -16.07
CA GLN A 292 15.17 5.02 -15.61
C GLN A 292 15.26 5.07 -14.08
N ALA A 293 14.30 4.50 -13.37
CA ALA A 293 14.29 4.44 -11.90
C ALA A 293 15.43 3.54 -11.36
N VAL A 294 15.64 2.39 -12.02
CA VAL A 294 16.74 1.46 -11.74
C VAL A 294 18.09 2.12 -11.95
N GLU A 295 18.30 2.80 -13.08
CA GLU A 295 19.53 3.53 -13.39
C GLU A 295 19.83 4.55 -12.30
N ASP A 296 18.85 5.36 -11.89
CA ASP A 296 19.04 6.37 -10.85
C ASP A 296 19.36 5.73 -9.48
N ALA A 297 18.69 4.64 -9.13
CA ALA A 297 18.96 3.90 -7.89
C ALA A 297 20.38 3.31 -7.88
N ASN A 298 20.79 2.67 -8.97
CA ASN A 298 22.14 2.14 -9.15
C ASN A 298 23.20 3.25 -9.10
N ASN A 299 22.97 4.36 -9.80
CA ASN A 299 23.91 5.48 -9.85
C ASN A 299 24.11 6.17 -8.49
N LEU A 300 23.05 6.25 -7.68
CA LEU A 300 23.09 6.90 -6.37
C LEU A 300 23.61 5.99 -5.27
N PHE A 301 23.30 4.69 -5.32
CA PHE A 301 23.48 3.77 -4.19
C PHE A 301 24.28 2.50 -4.49
N ASP A 302 24.72 2.27 -5.73
CA ASP A 302 25.54 1.11 -6.13
C ASP A 302 24.89 -0.24 -5.78
N LEU A 303 23.59 -0.37 -6.08
CA LEU A 303 22.77 -1.53 -5.69
C LEU A 303 23.00 -2.75 -6.59
N GLY A 304 23.41 -2.52 -7.84
CA GLY A 304 23.61 -3.58 -8.83
C GLY A 304 22.30 -4.18 -9.34
N LEU A 305 21.18 -3.45 -9.24
CA LEU A 305 19.88 -3.84 -9.77
C LEU A 305 19.96 -4.13 -11.28
N SER A 306 19.23 -5.15 -11.74
CA SER A 306 19.22 -5.59 -13.14
C SER A 306 18.75 -4.50 -14.11
N GLU A 307 19.38 -4.41 -15.28
CA GLU A 307 18.93 -3.58 -16.39
C GLU A 307 17.95 -4.32 -17.33
N ASP A 308 17.54 -5.55 -16.99
CA ASP A 308 16.52 -6.32 -17.69
C ASP A 308 15.15 -6.16 -16.99
N PRO A 309 14.13 -5.56 -17.64
CA PRO A 309 12.80 -5.42 -17.06
C PRO A 309 12.13 -6.75 -16.67
N ASP A 310 12.47 -7.84 -17.34
CA ASP A 310 11.86 -9.16 -17.11
C ASP A 310 12.31 -9.78 -15.77
N ASP A 311 13.40 -9.27 -15.18
CA ASP A 311 13.85 -9.67 -13.85
C ASP A 311 12.97 -9.09 -12.72
N TYR A 312 12.09 -8.13 -13.03
CA TYR A 312 11.29 -7.43 -12.01
C TYR A 312 9.90 -8.00 -11.86
N VAL A 313 9.60 -8.46 -10.64
CA VAL A 313 8.27 -8.92 -10.26
C VAL A 313 7.63 -8.00 -9.24
N MET A 314 6.32 -7.77 -9.37
CA MET A 314 5.53 -7.09 -8.35
C MET A 314 5.02 -8.11 -7.34
N GLN A 315 5.51 -7.98 -6.10
CA GLN A 315 5.16 -8.87 -4.99
C GLN A 315 3.98 -8.36 -4.18
N ALA A 316 3.81 -7.04 -4.08
CA ALA A 316 2.74 -6.46 -3.29
C ALA A 316 2.40 -5.03 -3.71
N ILE A 317 1.23 -4.59 -3.28
CA ILE A 317 0.78 -3.21 -3.34
C ILE A 317 0.27 -2.76 -1.96
N GLY A 318 0.64 -1.55 -1.55
CA GLY A 318 0.12 -0.84 -0.40
C GLY A 318 -0.47 0.51 -0.82
N ILE A 319 -1.65 0.89 -0.33
CA ILE A 319 -2.25 2.21 -0.57
C ILE A 319 -2.85 2.72 0.72
N GLY A 320 -2.42 3.90 1.19
CA GLY A 320 -2.99 4.48 2.39
C GLY A 320 -2.34 5.78 2.83
N PRO A 321 -2.81 6.33 3.96
CA PRO A 321 -2.12 7.38 4.68
C PRO A 321 -0.93 6.83 5.48
N GLU A 322 0.13 7.64 5.52
CA GLU A 322 1.26 7.49 6.40
C GLU A 322 1.55 8.84 7.07
N MET A 323 1.98 8.76 8.32
CA MET A 323 2.37 9.90 9.12
C MET A 323 3.72 9.63 9.75
N GLN A 324 4.66 10.53 9.51
CA GLN A 324 5.96 10.52 10.15
C GLN A 324 5.95 11.46 11.37
N ILE A 325 6.41 10.94 12.52
CA ILE A 325 6.52 11.65 13.80
C ILE A 325 7.96 11.50 14.28
N GLU A 326 8.79 12.54 14.10
CA GLU A 326 10.21 12.50 14.47
C GLU A 326 10.49 12.78 15.95
N ASP A 327 9.53 13.38 16.66
CA ASP A 327 9.65 13.79 18.07
C ASP A 327 8.38 13.40 18.84
N LYS A 328 8.55 12.90 20.05
CA LYS A 328 7.44 12.50 20.94
C LYS A 328 6.52 13.63 21.35
N ASP A 329 7.00 14.86 21.25
CA ASP A 329 6.19 16.04 21.55
C ASP A 329 5.40 16.50 20.32
N LYS A 330 5.61 15.86 19.16
CA LYS A 330 4.85 16.12 17.95
C LYS A 330 3.58 15.28 17.88
N THR A 331 2.52 15.89 17.36
CA THR A 331 1.24 15.23 17.11
C THR A 331 0.71 15.55 15.73
N GLY A 332 -0.19 14.71 15.25
CA GLY A 332 -0.85 14.88 13.96
C GLY A 332 -2.04 13.97 13.81
N GLU A 333 -2.88 14.29 12.85
CA GLU A 333 -4.03 13.50 12.47
C GLU A 333 -4.17 13.51 10.95
N MET A 334 -4.55 12.39 10.37
CA MET A 334 -4.80 12.30 8.93
C MET A 334 -5.96 11.36 8.67
N ALA A 335 -6.86 11.75 7.77
CA ALA A 335 -7.92 10.90 7.27
C ALA A 335 -7.81 10.74 5.76
N MET A 336 -8.06 9.52 5.31
CA MET A 336 -8.16 9.18 3.90
C MET A 336 -9.30 8.20 3.70
N ARG A 337 -9.84 8.19 2.49
CA ARG A 337 -10.64 7.07 1.98
C ARG A 337 -10.20 6.72 0.57
N LEU A 338 -10.35 5.45 0.22
CA LEU A 338 -10.05 4.92 -1.11
C LEU A 338 -11.10 3.91 -1.55
N ARG A 339 -11.26 3.74 -2.86
CA ARG A 339 -12.09 2.69 -3.45
C ARG A 339 -11.59 2.26 -4.82
N ASP A 340 -12.12 1.13 -5.27
CA ASP A 340 -11.99 0.64 -6.65
C ASP A 340 -10.52 0.49 -7.10
N VAL A 341 -9.67 -0.03 -6.22
CA VAL A 341 -8.26 -0.31 -6.50
C VAL A 341 -8.12 -1.37 -7.59
N ARG A 342 -7.37 -1.05 -8.63
CA ARG A 342 -7.09 -1.93 -9.76
C ARG A 342 -5.60 -1.94 -10.06
N VAL A 343 -5.08 -3.13 -10.35
CA VAL A 343 -3.73 -3.34 -10.87
C VAL A 343 -3.84 -4.20 -12.12
N TYR A 344 -3.21 -3.77 -13.21
CA TYR A 344 -3.32 -4.41 -14.51
C TYR A 344 -2.13 -4.08 -15.40
N THR A 345 -1.90 -4.89 -16.42
CA THR A 345 -0.92 -4.62 -17.46
C THR A 345 -1.64 -4.19 -18.74
N ILE A 346 -1.20 -3.08 -19.35
CA ILE A 346 -1.62 -2.66 -20.70
C ILE A 346 -0.53 -3.05 -21.70
N LEU A 347 -0.95 -3.40 -22.92
CA LEU A 347 -0.08 -3.56 -24.09
C LEU A 347 -0.44 -2.47 -25.10
N ASP A 348 0.47 -1.52 -25.36
CA ASP A 348 0.19 -0.35 -26.20
C ASP A 348 -0.02 -0.70 -27.69
N SER A 349 0.30 -1.93 -28.11
CA SER A 349 -0.13 -2.48 -29.40
C SER A 349 -0.06 -4.02 -29.46
N VAL A 350 -0.98 -4.64 -30.18
CA VAL A 350 -0.81 -6.00 -30.72
C VAL A 350 -0.78 -5.84 -32.23
N GLU A 351 0.40 -5.94 -32.84
CA GLU A 351 0.51 -6.04 -34.31
C GLU A 351 -0.08 -7.36 -34.85
#